data_AF-A0A1Q6KC31-F1
#
_entry.id   AF-A0A1Q6KC31-F1
#
_cell.length_a   1.000
_cell.length_b   1.000
_cell.length_c   1.000
_cell.angle_alpha   90.00
_cell.angle_beta   90.00
_cell.angle_gamma   90.00
#
_symmetry.space_group_name_H-M   'P 1'
#
loop_
_entity.id
_entity.type
_entity.pdbx_description
1 polymer ?
#
loop_
_entity_poly.entity_id
_entity_poly.type
_entity_poly.pdbx_seq_one_letter_code
_entity_poly.pdbx_strand_id
1 'polypeptide(L)'
;MSTLKTFAKYAIWLILFWVLSDILIYYGINSTYKAISNKGENPKQVTINSAEATKVNGRIIGKVSNDEENDLSGKFLKIDLYAENGNLLATEYEEIGNLRANEVKSFETYFKMQDVKSYGITVVEQKEENTDGVFMTEDMTKIGVLALLTYMIFF
;
A
#
# COMPACT_ATOMS: atom_id res chain seq x y z
N MET A 1 -46.61 28.22 -2.22
CA MET A 1 -45.38 28.71 -1.53
C MET A 1 -44.78 27.72 -0.53
N SER A 2 -45.49 26.68 -0.06
CA SER A 2 -44.93 25.65 0.84
C SER A 2 -44.04 24.64 0.13
N THR A 3 -44.42 24.21 -1.08
CA THR A 3 -43.71 23.20 -1.86
C THR A 3 -42.29 23.62 -2.27
N LEU A 4 -42.09 24.88 -2.68
CA LEU A 4 -40.77 25.40 -3.06
C LEU A 4 -39.80 25.44 -1.87
N LYS A 5 -40.29 25.80 -0.68
CA LYS A 5 -39.51 25.79 0.57
C LYS A 5 -39.16 24.36 0.99
N THR A 6 -40.10 23.43 0.82
CA THR A 6 -39.87 22.00 1.06
C THR A 6 -38.83 21.44 0.08
N PHE A 7 -38.87 21.83 -1.19
CA PHE A 7 -37.89 21.42 -2.19
C PHE A 7 -36.49 21.99 -1.89
N ALA A 8 -36.41 23.27 -1.52
CA ALA A 8 -35.16 23.89 -1.09
C ALA A 8 -34.57 23.20 0.16
N LYS A 9 -35.42 22.81 1.13
CA LYS A 9 -35.00 22.05 2.31
C LYS A 9 -34.38 20.71 1.90
N TYR A 10 -34.98 19.96 0.98
CA TYR A 10 -34.40 18.70 0.50
C TYR A 10 -33.09 18.91 -0.26
N ALA A 11 -32.97 19.97 -1.07
CA ALA A 11 -31.72 20.32 -1.75
C ALA A 11 -30.61 20.62 -0.73
N ILE A 12 -30.91 21.37 0.34
CA ILE A 12 -29.96 21.64 1.42
C ILE A 12 -29.56 20.35 2.14
N TRP A 13 -30.51 19.46 2.44
CA TRP A 13 -30.20 18.15 3.06
C TRP A 13 -29.30 17.30 2.17
N LEU A 14 -29.50 17.33 0.85
CA LEU A 14 -28.68 16.57 -0.09
C LEU A 14 -27.25 17.11 -0.14
N ILE A 15 -27.08 18.44 -0.18
CA ILE A 15 -25.76 19.08 -0.12
C ILE A 15 -25.08 18.76 1.22
N LEU A 16 -25.82 18.84 2.33
CA LEU A 16 -25.27 18.58 3.65
C LEU A 16 -24.87 17.11 3.83
N PHE A 17 -25.68 16.17 3.31
CA PHE A 17 -25.34 14.75 3.28
C PHE A 17 -24.11 14.47 2.40
N TRP A 18 -23.98 15.16 1.26
CA TRP A 18 -22.81 15.04 0.39
C TRP A 18 -21.53 15.49 1.10
N VAL A 19 -21.53 16.69 1.71
CA VAL A 19 -20.39 17.19 2.49
C VAL A 19 -20.07 16.27 3.67
N LEU A 20 -21.09 15.79 4.39
CA LEU A 20 -20.88 14.85 5.50
C LEU A 20 -20.26 13.52 5.01
N SER A 21 -20.71 13.01 3.87
CA SER A 21 -20.19 11.77 3.29
C SER A 21 -18.72 11.91 2.92
N ASP A 22 -18.34 13.01 2.29
CA ASP A 22 -16.93 13.28 1.93
C ASP A 22 -16.04 13.32 3.18
N ILE A 23 -16.51 13.98 4.24
CA ILE A 23 -15.81 14.00 5.54
C ILE A 23 -15.65 12.57 6.09
N LEU A 24 -16.73 11.79 6.13
CA LEU A 24 -16.70 10.43 6.66
C LEU A 24 -15.80 9.50 5.85
N ILE A 25 -15.80 9.61 4.53
CA ILE A 25 -14.93 8.80 3.65
C ILE A 25 -13.47 9.15 3.92
N TYR A 26 -13.15 10.46 3.97
CA TYR A 26 -11.79 10.93 4.23
C TYR A 26 -11.26 10.40 5.57
N TYR A 27 -12.03 10.57 6.65
CA TYR A 27 -11.63 10.06 7.97
C TYR A 27 -11.65 8.53 8.06
N GLY A 28 -12.59 7.86 7.40
CA GLY A 28 -12.69 6.40 7.38
C GLY A 28 -11.45 5.75 6.77
N ILE A 29 -10.98 6.28 5.63
CA ILE A 29 -9.76 5.79 4.98
C ILE A 29 -8.54 6.10 5.85
N ASN A 30 -8.34 7.37 6.24
CA ASN A 30 -7.13 7.78 6.97
C ASN A 30 -7.02 7.15 8.38
N SER A 31 -8.14 6.95 9.08
CA SER A 31 -8.13 6.30 10.40
C SER A 31 -7.75 4.83 10.37
N THR A 32 -7.83 4.19 9.19
CA THR A 32 -7.49 2.78 9.04
C THR A 32 -5.98 2.57 8.89
N TYR A 33 -5.25 3.57 8.37
CA TYR A 33 -3.79 3.51 8.30
C TYR A 33 -3.19 3.60 9.70
N LYS A 34 -2.41 2.58 10.06
CA LYS A 34 -1.70 2.49 11.33
C LYS A 34 -0.23 2.34 11.05
N ALA A 35 0.59 3.03 11.85
CA ALA A 35 2.04 2.86 11.79
C ALA A 35 2.41 1.39 12.03
N ILE A 36 3.30 0.85 11.19
CA ILE A 36 3.85 -0.50 11.31
C ILE A 36 5.29 -0.43 11.81
N SER A 37 5.73 -1.45 12.55
CA SER A 37 7.06 -1.45 13.16
C SER A 37 8.14 -1.90 12.19
N ASN A 38 9.34 -1.37 12.37
CA ASN A 38 10.51 -1.89 11.68
C ASN A 38 10.98 -3.18 12.36
N LYS A 39 11.20 -4.22 11.58
CA LYS A 39 11.75 -5.50 12.02
C LYS A 39 13.20 -5.60 11.57
N GLY A 40 14.11 -5.17 12.44
CA GLY A 40 15.56 -5.24 12.24
C GLY A 40 16.23 -3.87 12.21
N GLU A 41 17.44 -3.84 11.66
CA GLU A 41 18.16 -2.60 11.36
C GLU A 41 18.08 -2.32 9.86
N ASN A 42 17.69 -1.09 9.51
CA ASN A 42 17.72 -0.67 8.11
C ASN A 42 19.18 -0.48 7.66
N PRO A 43 19.47 -0.66 6.36
CA PRO A 43 20.74 -0.24 5.79
C PRO A 43 21.02 1.23 6.12
N LYS A 44 22.26 1.58 6.47
CA LYS A 44 22.63 2.96 6.89
C LYS A 44 22.22 4.03 5.87
N GLN A 45 22.19 3.66 4.61
CA GLN A 45 21.86 4.50 3.46
C GLN A 45 20.35 4.66 3.22
N VAL A 46 19.51 3.94 3.98
CA VAL A 46 18.05 3.93 3.83
C VAL A 46 17.41 4.47 5.10
N THR A 47 16.71 5.59 4.98
CA THR A 47 15.95 6.21 6.07
C THR A 47 14.46 6.09 5.78
N ILE A 48 13.68 5.63 6.76
CA ILE A 48 12.22 5.51 6.62
C ILE A 48 11.53 6.67 7.32
N ASN A 49 10.72 7.39 6.54
CA ASN A 49 9.99 8.57 6.99
C ASN A 49 8.62 8.18 7.55
N SER A 50 7.92 7.28 6.88
CA SER A 50 6.64 6.75 7.32
C SER A 50 6.45 5.33 6.78
N ALA A 51 5.89 4.46 7.59
CA ALA A 51 5.47 3.12 7.19
C ALA A 51 4.13 2.84 7.85
N GLU A 52 3.08 2.71 7.04
CA GLU A 52 1.71 2.60 7.50
C GLU A 52 0.98 1.49 6.75
N ALA A 53 0.17 0.72 7.45
CA ALA A 53 -0.68 -0.31 6.87
C ALA A 53 -2.11 -0.21 7.40
N THR A 54 -3.06 -0.51 6.54
CA THR A 54 -4.44 -0.84 6.86
C THR A 54 -4.58 -2.36 7.06
N LYS A 55 -5.82 -2.85 7.15
CA LYS A 55 -6.08 -4.29 7.17
C LYS A 55 -5.70 -5.00 5.85
N VAL A 56 -5.69 -4.29 4.71
CA VAL A 56 -5.63 -4.93 3.37
C VAL A 56 -4.54 -4.38 2.45
N ASN A 57 -3.92 -3.26 2.81
CA ASN A 57 -2.88 -2.59 2.03
C ASN A 57 -2.02 -1.70 2.93
N GLY A 58 -0.97 -1.12 2.36
CA GLY A 58 -0.16 -0.14 3.07
C GLY A 58 0.81 0.56 2.15
N ARG A 59 1.62 1.42 2.75
CA ARG A 59 2.62 2.23 2.07
C ARG A 59 3.84 2.44 2.95
N ILE A 60 5.01 2.44 2.33
CA ILE A 60 6.27 2.83 2.95
C ILE A 60 6.86 4.01 2.16
N ILE A 61 7.21 5.07 2.88
CA ILE A 61 7.85 6.28 2.35
C ILE A 61 9.21 6.42 3.02
N GLY A 62 10.24 6.58 2.22
CA GLY A 62 11.60 6.74 2.73
C GLY A 62 12.50 7.50 1.78
N LYS A 63 13.78 7.54 2.15
CA LYS A 63 14.86 8.14 1.39
C LYS A 63 16.02 7.17 1.31
N VAL A 64 16.69 7.18 0.16
CA VAL A 64 17.94 6.47 -0.08
C VAL A 64 19.01 7.51 -0.36
N SER A 65 20.14 7.43 0.34
CA SER A 65 21.33 8.25 0.11
C SER A 65 22.45 7.40 -0.50
N ASN A 66 23.01 7.83 -1.62
CA ASN A 66 24.15 7.15 -2.22
C ASN A 66 25.47 7.70 -1.68
N ASP A 67 26.42 6.82 -1.36
CA ASP A 67 27.76 7.20 -0.90
C ASP A 67 28.81 6.72 -1.90
N GLU A 68 29.96 7.39 -2.00
CA GLU A 68 31.04 7.03 -2.95
C GLU A 68 31.63 5.63 -2.70
N GLU A 69 31.60 5.14 -1.47
CA GLU A 69 32.12 3.80 -1.11
C GLU A 69 31.11 2.67 -1.38
N ASN A 70 29.81 2.96 -1.39
CA ASN A 70 28.75 1.94 -1.49
C ASN A 70 27.68 2.40 -2.47
N ASP A 71 27.98 2.23 -3.76
CA ASP A 71 27.06 2.62 -4.83
C ASP A 71 25.75 1.81 -4.76
N LEU A 72 24.63 2.52 -4.67
CA LEU A 72 23.27 1.99 -4.69
C LEU A 72 22.60 2.13 -6.06
N SER A 73 23.29 2.74 -7.02
CA SER A 73 22.80 2.91 -8.38
C SER A 73 22.50 1.55 -9.02
N GLY A 74 21.30 1.41 -9.57
CA GLY A 74 20.83 0.19 -10.24
C GLY A 74 20.45 -0.98 -9.32
N LYS A 75 20.50 -0.80 -8.00
CA LYS A 75 20.07 -1.81 -7.02
C LYS A 75 18.57 -1.72 -6.71
N PHE A 76 18.07 -2.70 -5.96
CA PHE A 76 16.68 -2.78 -5.53
C PHE A 76 16.59 -2.72 -4.00
N LEU A 77 15.55 -2.06 -3.49
CA LEU A 77 15.10 -2.21 -2.12
C LEU A 77 14.19 -3.43 -2.05
N LYS A 78 14.61 -4.47 -1.32
CA LYS A 78 13.78 -5.60 -0.94
C LYS A 78 13.05 -5.27 0.35
N ILE A 79 11.73 -5.23 0.28
CA ILE A 79 10.82 -4.89 1.37
C ILE A 79 10.06 -6.16 1.77
N ASP A 80 10.42 -6.73 2.91
CA ASP A 80 9.76 -7.89 3.47
C ASP A 80 8.64 -7.44 4.42
N LEU A 81 7.42 -7.93 4.19
CA LEU A 81 6.24 -7.61 4.98
C LEU A 81 5.90 -8.77 5.92
N TYR A 82 5.64 -8.47 7.18
CA TYR A 82 5.44 -9.49 8.21
C TYR A 82 4.10 -9.33 8.94
N ALA A 83 3.51 -10.46 9.27
CA ALA A 83 2.35 -10.55 10.16
C ALA A 83 2.74 -10.29 11.63
N GLU A 84 1.73 -10.19 12.49
CA GLU A 84 1.91 -9.99 13.94
C GLU A 84 2.74 -11.09 14.62
N ASN A 85 2.58 -12.34 14.16
CA ASN A 85 3.34 -13.49 14.65
C ASN A 85 4.77 -13.55 14.09
N GLY A 86 5.16 -12.60 13.24
CA GLY A 86 6.48 -12.53 12.63
C GLY A 86 6.65 -13.36 11.35
N ASN A 87 5.60 -14.01 10.85
CA ASN A 87 5.64 -14.74 9.57
C ASN A 87 5.79 -13.76 8.39
N LEU A 88 6.60 -14.14 7.40
CA LEU A 88 6.71 -13.42 6.13
C LEU A 88 5.40 -13.57 5.34
N LEU A 89 4.81 -12.44 4.95
CA LEU A 89 3.58 -12.38 4.15
C LEU A 89 3.86 -12.14 2.67
N ALA A 90 4.76 -11.20 2.38
CA ALA A 90 5.16 -10.86 1.02
C ALA A 90 6.54 -10.21 1.02
N THR A 91 7.14 -10.23 -0.16
CA THR A 91 8.37 -9.50 -0.48
C THR A 91 8.08 -8.63 -1.69
N GLU A 92 8.28 -7.32 -1.55
CA GLU A 92 8.15 -6.33 -2.62
C GLU A 92 9.52 -5.79 -2.99
N TYR A 93 9.70 -5.40 -4.26
CA TYR A 93 10.96 -4.84 -4.76
C TYR A 93 10.75 -3.47 -5.38
N GLU A 94 11.40 -2.45 -4.84
CA GLU A 94 11.43 -1.09 -5.39
C GLU A 94 12.77 -0.84 -6.08
N GLU A 95 12.75 -0.37 -7.32
CA GLU A 95 13.97 -0.03 -8.06
C GLU A 95 14.50 1.33 -7.61
N ILE A 96 15.75 1.36 -7.14
CA ILE A 96 16.39 2.60 -6.70
C ILE A 96 16.70 3.48 -7.93
N GLY A 97 16.97 2.86 -9.09
CA GLY A 97 17.35 3.52 -10.32
C GLY A 97 18.76 4.11 -10.26
N ASN A 98 19.07 5.06 -11.13
CA ASN A 98 20.38 5.68 -11.16
C ASN A 98 20.50 6.81 -10.11
N LEU A 99 21.54 6.74 -9.28
CA LEU A 99 21.88 7.73 -8.26
C LEU A 99 23.31 8.21 -8.47
N ARG A 100 23.55 9.51 -8.44
CA ARG A 100 24.90 10.07 -8.37
C ARG A 100 25.48 9.94 -6.96
N ALA A 101 26.79 10.03 -6.83
CA ALA A 101 27.45 10.10 -5.53
C ALA A 101 26.91 11.27 -4.69
N ASN A 102 26.62 11.01 -3.41
CA ASN A 102 26.01 11.95 -2.45
C ASN A 102 24.60 12.44 -2.83
N GLU A 103 23.93 11.77 -3.78
CA GLU A 103 22.54 12.07 -4.13
C GLU A 103 21.57 11.39 -3.16
N VAL A 104 20.52 12.12 -2.76
CA VAL A 104 19.43 11.60 -1.94
C VAL A 104 18.16 11.55 -2.76
N LYS A 105 17.58 10.35 -2.89
CA LYS A 105 16.32 10.13 -3.60
C LYS A 105 15.24 9.66 -2.65
N SER A 106 14.05 10.24 -2.77
CA SER A 106 12.88 9.77 -2.03
C SER A 106 12.20 8.64 -2.80
N PHE A 107 11.69 7.65 -2.08
CA PHE A 107 10.92 6.55 -2.66
C PHE A 107 9.62 6.37 -1.89
N GLU A 108 8.64 5.82 -2.59
CA GLU A 108 7.31 5.55 -2.07
C GLU A 108 6.81 4.25 -2.69
N THR A 109 6.65 3.22 -1.86
CA THR A 109 6.18 1.90 -2.30
C THR A 109 4.84 1.60 -1.68
N TYR A 110 3.88 1.23 -2.53
CA TYR A 110 2.55 0.78 -2.14
C TYR A 110 2.48 -0.74 -2.22
N PHE A 111 1.90 -1.37 -1.21
CA PHE A 111 1.71 -2.82 -1.19
C PHE A 111 0.26 -3.17 -0.88
N LYS A 112 -0.21 -4.29 -1.44
CA LYS A 112 -1.55 -4.83 -1.18
C LYS A 112 -1.40 -6.17 -0.47
N MET A 113 -1.27 -6.12 0.85
CA MET A 113 -1.14 -7.30 1.69
C MET A 113 -1.97 -7.16 2.95
N GLN A 114 -2.61 -8.27 3.36
CA GLN A 114 -3.48 -8.28 4.52
C GLN A 114 -2.71 -8.41 5.83
N ASP A 115 -3.19 -7.73 6.88
CA ASP A 115 -2.73 -7.85 8.27
C ASP A 115 -1.21 -7.67 8.49
N VAL A 116 -0.57 -6.82 7.69
CA VAL A 116 0.84 -6.42 7.88
C VAL A 116 1.00 -5.63 9.17
N LYS A 117 1.94 -6.03 10.02
CA LYS A 117 2.26 -5.36 11.30
C LYS A 117 3.67 -4.82 11.37
N SER A 118 4.59 -5.42 10.62
CA SER A 118 5.99 -5.00 10.59
C SER A 118 6.60 -5.18 9.22
N TYR A 119 7.70 -4.48 8.97
CA TYR A 119 8.41 -4.51 7.70
C TYR A 119 9.92 -4.59 7.93
N GLY A 120 10.63 -5.24 7.03
CA GLY A 120 12.10 -5.27 6.97
C GLY A 120 12.57 -4.75 5.62
N ILE A 121 13.69 -4.03 5.59
CA ILE A 121 14.24 -3.48 4.35
C ILE A 121 15.68 -3.92 4.21
N THR A 122 16.00 -4.41 3.01
CA THR A 122 17.37 -4.76 2.62
C THR A 122 17.65 -4.23 1.22
N VAL A 123 18.93 -4.02 0.89
CA VAL A 123 19.35 -3.67 -0.46
C VAL A 123 19.86 -4.94 -1.14
N VAL A 124 19.37 -5.22 -2.34
CA VAL A 124 19.80 -6.37 -3.15
C VAL A 124 20.21 -5.92 -4.55
N GLU A 125 21.14 -6.64 -5.16
CA GLU A 125 21.61 -6.34 -6.51
C GLU A 125 20.61 -6.77 -7.59
N GLN A 126 19.88 -7.86 -7.35
CA GLN A 126 18.92 -8.42 -8.29
C GLN A 126 17.65 -8.82 -7.56
N LYS A 127 16.52 -8.77 -8.26
CA LYS A 127 15.27 -9.33 -7.77
C LYS A 127 15.45 -10.84 -7.68
N GLU A 128 15.08 -11.44 -6.56
CA GLU A 128 14.98 -12.90 -6.50
C GLU A 128 13.76 -13.29 -7.35
N GLU A 129 13.98 -14.11 -8.39
CA GLU A 129 12.88 -14.74 -9.12
C GLU A 129 12.18 -15.74 -8.20
N ASN A 130 11.26 -15.24 -7.38
CA ASN A 130 10.30 -16.13 -6.75
C ASN A 130 9.30 -16.57 -7.83
N THR A 131 9.41 -17.85 -8.20
CA THR A 131 8.62 -18.53 -9.24
C THR A 131 7.17 -18.82 -8.80
N ASP A 132 6.78 -18.52 -7.57
CA ASP A 132 5.44 -18.87 -7.08
C ASP A 132 4.64 -17.65 -6.65
N GLY A 133 3.69 -17.27 -7.50
CA GLY A 133 2.77 -16.19 -7.23
C GLY A 133 1.82 -15.94 -8.38
N VAL A 134 1.12 -16.98 -8.85
CA VAL A 134 -0.16 -16.74 -9.55
C VAL A 134 -1.06 -16.02 -8.54
N PHE A 135 -1.06 -14.70 -8.61
CA PHE A 135 -1.91 -13.80 -7.83
C PHE A 135 -3.37 -14.01 -8.22
N MET A 136 -3.96 -15.09 -7.73
CA MET A 136 -5.39 -15.19 -7.55
C MET A 136 -5.61 -15.03 -6.05
N THR A 137 -5.95 -13.82 -5.62
CA THR A 137 -6.49 -13.65 -4.26
C THR A 137 -7.71 -14.57 -4.14
N GLU A 138 -7.97 -15.18 -2.98
CA GLU A 138 -9.17 -16.01 -2.79
C GLU A 138 -10.46 -15.31 -3.25
N ASP A 139 -10.47 -13.98 -3.18
CA ASP A 139 -11.57 -13.14 -3.67
C ASP A 139 -11.69 -13.16 -5.20
N MET A 140 -10.59 -13.14 -5.96
CA MET A 140 -10.62 -13.34 -7.41
C MET A 140 -11.07 -14.75 -7.78
N THR A 141 -10.70 -15.75 -7.00
CA THR A 141 -11.19 -17.13 -7.21
C THR A 141 -12.69 -17.21 -6.95
N LYS A 142 -13.19 -16.60 -5.86
CA LYS A 142 -14.63 -16.53 -5.55
C LYS A 142 -15.41 -15.76 -6.61
N ILE A 143 -14.90 -14.61 -7.07
CA ILE A 143 -15.51 -13.82 -8.15
C ILE A 143 -15.51 -14.61 -9.45
N GLY A 144 -14.40 -15.30 -9.77
CA GLY A 144 -14.29 -16.16 -10.95
C GLY A 144 -15.28 -17.31 -10.92
N VAL A 145 -15.41 -18.00 -9.78
CA VAL A 145 -16.39 -19.08 -9.58
C VAL A 145 -17.82 -18.55 -9.66
N LEU A 146 -18.12 -17.41 -9.05
CA LEU A 146 -19.44 -16.80 -9.11
C LEU A 146 -19.81 -16.39 -10.54
N ALA A 147 -18.88 -15.79 -11.28
CA ALA A 147 -19.05 -15.43 -12.68
C ALA A 147 -19.32 -16.67 -13.55
N LEU A 148 -18.58 -17.76 -13.33
CA LEU A 148 -18.76 -19.04 -14.01
C LEU A 148 -20.14 -19.65 -13.71
N LEU A 149 -20.57 -19.64 -12.44
CA LEU A 149 -21.89 -20.10 -12.04
C LEU A 149 -22.99 -19.26 -12.67
N THR A 150 -22.86 -17.93 -12.69
CA THR A 150 -23.84 -17.08 -13.38
C THR A 150 -23.87 -17.34 -14.88
N TYR A 151 -22.73 -17.54 -15.52
CA TYR A 151 -22.68 -17.88 -16.93
C TYR A 151 -23.43 -19.19 -17.23
N MET A 152 -23.21 -20.25 -16.45
CA MET A 152 -23.91 -21.53 -16.59
C MET A 152 -25.43 -21.46 -16.32
N ILE A 153 -25.90 -20.45 -15.59
CA ILE A 153 -27.33 -20.27 -15.30
C ILE A 153 -28.02 -19.46 -16.40
N PHE A 154 -27.32 -18.52 -17.02
CA PHE A 154 -27.90 -17.57 -17.97
C PHE A 154 -27.55 -17.85 -19.45
N PHE A 155 -26.62 -18.78 -19.73
CA PHE A 155 -26.23 -19.25 -21.06
C PHE A 155 -26.13 -20.78 -21.07
#